data_AF-A0A7J2XCI6-F1
#
_entry.id   AF-A0A7J2XCI6-F1
#
_cell.length_a   1.000
_cell.length_b   1.000
_cell.length_c   1.000
_cell.angle_alpha   90.00
_cell.angle_beta   90.00
_cell.angle_gamma   90.00
#
_symmetry.space_group_name_H-M   'P 1'
#
loop_
_entity.id
_entity.type
_entity.pdbx_description
1 polymer ?
#
loop_
_entity_poly.entity_id
_entity_poly.type
_entity_poly.pdbx_seq_one_letter_code
_entity_poly.pdbx_strand_id
1 'polypeptide(L)'
;MPLTRYKKFCYRVFGNLTEKTVSDKLKRDLILANMDIRASAYLAYAWMNTILTIIITSLILGILFLVVLPAINIHIINPHPKTLIEVLLFVLIFLVPFGMGFLVYFFHLSYPASRAKARGKKIDFTLPYALNYIAAMSAAGTPPHEIFISLSKQRIYGEVREEAARMAKDMKLLGIDVVTALKKAIERTPSERFREFLQGAVVTISSGGILKSYFMTKADQYMRDNRQKQKEYLETLSVMA
;
A
#
# COMPACT_ATOMS: atom_id res chain seq x y z
N MET A 1 11.98 -9.91 -0.05
CA MET A 1 13.29 -9.30 -0.37
C MET A 1 14.06 -9.10 0.93
N PRO A 2 15.38 -9.32 0.96
CA PRO A 2 16.17 -9.04 2.15
C PRO A 2 16.07 -7.55 2.49
N LEU A 3 15.87 -7.24 3.77
CA LEU A 3 15.88 -5.87 4.28
C LEU A 3 17.17 -5.15 3.81
N THR A 4 17.05 -3.93 3.29
CA THR A 4 18.21 -3.10 2.96
C THR A 4 19.07 -2.89 4.21
N ARG A 5 20.38 -2.67 4.04
CA ARG A 5 21.33 -2.48 5.17
C ARG A 5 20.82 -1.43 6.16
N TYR A 6 20.26 -0.33 5.66
CA TYR A 6 19.66 0.73 6.47
C TYR A 6 18.45 0.26 7.28
N LYS A 7 17.50 -0.47 6.68
CA LYS A 7 16.32 -0.99 7.39
C LYS A 7 16.70 -2.00 8.48
N LYS A 8 17.73 -2.83 8.23
CA LYS A 8 18.29 -3.73 9.24
C LYS A 8 18.88 -2.96 10.42
N PHE A 9 19.62 -1.89 10.14
CA PHE A 9 20.15 -1.00 11.16
C PHE A 9 19.03 -0.34 11.99
N CYS A 10 18.00 0.22 11.33
CA CYS A 10 16.85 0.82 12.02
C CYS A 10 16.19 -0.19 12.98
N TYR A 11 15.94 -1.41 12.50
CA TYR A 11 15.34 -2.46 13.32
C TYR A 11 16.26 -2.94 14.45
N ARG A 12 17.58 -2.93 14.26
CA ARG A 12 18.52 -3.22 15.36
C ARG A 12 18.43 -2.18 16.48
N VAL A 13 18.28 -0.91 16.12
CA VAL A 13 18.20 0.20 17.09
C VAL A 13 16.85 0.24 17.81
N PHE A 14 15.75 0.11 17.06
CA PHE A 14 14.38 0.32 17.60
C PHE A 14 13.51 -0.96 17.68
N GLY A 15 14.05 -2.13 17.39
CA GLY A 15 13.29 -3.38 17.25
C GLY A 15 12.47 -3.73 18.49
N ASN A 16 13.09 -3.70 19.67
CA ASN A 16 12.44 -4.07 20.93
C ASN A 16 11.23 -3.18 21.27
N LEU A 17 11.28 -1.90 20.90
CA LEU A 17 10.19 -0.94 21.13
C LEU A 17 9.09 -1.12 20.07
N THR A 18 9.51 -1.16 18.80
CA THR A 18 8.59 -1.22 17.67
C THR A 18 7.80 -2.52 17.59
N GLU A 19 8.32 -3.62 18.12
CA GLU A 19 7.55 -4.87 18.25
C GLU A 19 6.38 -4.75 19.21
N LYS A 20 6.51 -3.95 20.28
CA LYS A 20 5.45 -3.72 21.27
C LYS A 20 4.45 -2.66 20.81
N THR A 21 4.90 -1.67 20.04
CA THR A 21 4.08 -0.52 19.63
C THR A 21 3.41 -0.69 18.26
N VAL A 22 3.78 -1.71 17.48
CA VAL A 22 3.24 -1.89 16.13
C VAL A 22 1.72 -2.10 16.17
N SER A 23 0.98 -1.28 15.43
CA SER A 23 -0.47 -1.40 15.33
C SER A 23 -0.88 -2.49 14.35
N ASP A 24 -1.99 -3.16 14.62
CA ASP A 24 -2.55 -4.16 13.70
C ASP A 24 -3.02 -3.53 12.39
N LYS A 25 -3.43 -2.25 12.43
CA LYS A 25 -3.72 -1.48 11.21
C LYS A 25 -2.50 -1.41 10.29
N LEU A 26 -1.33 -1.06 10.80
CA LEU A 26 -0.10 -0.98 10.00
C LEU A 26 0.30 -2.36 9.43
N LYS A 27 0.14 -3.44 10.21
CA LYS A 27 0.35 -4.81 9.71
C LYS A 27 -0.56 -5.10 8.52
N ARG A 28 -1.85 -4.82 8.66
CA ARG A 28 -2.85 -5.01 7.60
C ARG A 28 -2.51 -4.17 6.35
N ASP A 29 -2.23 -2.88 6.53
CA ASP A 29 -1.94 -1.99 5.41
C ASP A 29 -0.70 -2.44 4.62
N LEU A 30 0.33 -2.96 5.30
CA LEU A 30 1.53 -3.51 4.64
C LEU A 30 1.22 -4.79 3.83
N ILE A 31 0.39 -5.68 4.38
CA ILE A 31 -0.06 -6.90 3.68
C ILE A 31 -0.84 -6.50 2.41
N LEU A 32 -1.82 -5.61 2.55
CA LEU A 32 -2.67 -5.13 1.45
C LEU A 32 -1.86 -4.38 0.38
N ALA A 33 -0.85 -3.62 0.80
CA ALA A 33 0.07 -2.92 -0.08
C ALA A 33 1.09 -3.82 -0.79
N ASN A 34 1.09 -5.13 -0.49
CA ASN A 34 2.07 -6.10 -0.95
C ASN A 34 3.51 -5.63 -0.65
N MET A 35 3.73 -5.13 0.57
CA MET A 35 5.05 -4.69 1.05
C MET A 35 5.70 -5.81 1.85
N ASP A 36 6.71 -6.46 1.25
CA ASP A 36 7.46 -7.57 1.85
C ASP A 36 8.48 -7.05 2.91
N ILE A 37 7.94 -6.48 3.98
CA ILE A 37 8.66 -5.96 5.14
C ILE A 37 7.88 -6.25 6.42
N ARG A 38 8.57 -6.70 7.47
CA ARG A 38 7.95 -6.89 8.78
C ARG A 38 7.47 -5.53 9.33
N ALA A 39 6.26 -5.49 9.87
CA ALA A 39 5.66 -4.24 10.35
C ALA A 39 6.53 -3.50 11.38
N SER A 40 7.18 -4.23 12.30
CA SER A 40 8.08 -3.65 13.30
C SER A 40 9.31 -3.02 12.64
N ALA A 41 9.90 -3.68 11.65
CA ALA A 41 11.02 -3.12 10.88
C ALA A 41 10.61 -1.88 10.06
N TYR A 42 9.38 -1.84 9.54
CA TYR A 42 8.85 -0.64 8.86
C TYR A 42 8.64 0.52 9.84
N LEU A 43 8.07 0.26 11.03
CA LEU A 43 7.89 1.27 12.06
C LEU A 43 9.24 1.81 12.57
N ALA A 44 10.23 0.93 12.78
CA ALA A 44 11.59 1.32 13.15
C ALA A 44 12.24 2.21 12.10
N TYR A 45 12.03 1.88 10.81
CA TYR A 45 12.46 2.73 9.71
C TYR A 45 11.74 4.09 9.70
N ALA A 46 10.44 4.14 10.00
CA ALA A 46 9.70 5.39 10.09
C ALA A 46 10.24 6.28 11.23
N TRP A 47 10.45 5.72 12.43
CA TRP A 47 11.02 6.43 13.57
C TRP A 47 12.42 6.96 13.29
N MET A 48 13.28 6.14 12.66
CA MET A 48 14.63 6.57 12.28
C MET A 48 14.59 7.77 11.32
N ASN A 49 13.76 7.73 10.28
CA ASN A 49 13.64 8.85 9.36
C ASN A 49 13.07 10.10 10.04
N THR A 50 12.10 9.96 10.95
CA THR A 50 11.58 11.08 11.74
C THR A 50 12.67 11.75 12.57
N ILE A 51 13.49 10.96 13.29
CA ILE A 51 14.60 11.50 14.10
C ILE A 51 15.63 12.17 13.20
N LEU A 52 15.98 11.53 12.09
CA LEU A 52 16.94 12.08 11.13
C LEU A 52 16.44 13.40 10.53
N THR A 53 15.16 13.50 10.18
CA THR A 53 14.54 14.75 9.72
C THR A 53 14.62 15.83 10.79
N ILE A 54 14.31 15.52 12.05
CA ILE A 54 14.41 16.50 13.14
C ILE A 54 15.85 17.01 13.26
N ILE A 55 16.84 16.11 13.26
CA ILE A 55 18.26 16.48 13.36
C ILE A 55 18.69 17.35 12.16
N ILE A 56 18.36 16.94 10.94
CA ILE A 56 18.74 17.67 9.72
C ILE A 56 18.07 19.04 9.68
N THR A 57 16.76 19.12 9.92
CA THR A 57 16.04 20.39 9.94
C THR A 57 16.55 21.32 11.05
N SER A 58 16.85 20.77 12.23
CA SER A 58 17.45 21.56 13.33
C SER A 58 18.83 22.09 12.95
N LEU A 59 19.67 21.27 12.32
CA LEU A 59 21.00 21.67 11.87
C LEU A 59 20.92 22.77 10.80
N ILE A 60 20.03 22.62 9.81
CA ILE A 60 19.82 23.60 8.75
C ILE A 60 19.34 24.93 9.34
N LEU A 61 18.32 24.91 10.21
CA LEU A 61 17.81 26.13 10.84
C LEU A 61 18.83 26.75 11.80
N GLY A 62 19.63 25.94 12.51
CA GLY A 62 20.73 26.41 13.34
C GLY A 62 21.81 27.14 12.54
N ILE A 63 22.22 26.57 11.40
CA ILE A 63 23.17 27.22 10.48
C ILE A 63 22.57 28.50 9.91
N LEU A 64 21.30 28.47 9.48
CA LEU A 64 20.59 29.65 8.98
C LEU A 64 20.58 30.76 10.04
N PHE A 65 20.27 30.42 11.28
CA PHE A 65 20.24 31.37 12.39
C PHE A 65 21.62 31.96 12.70
N LEU A 66 22.67 31.13 12.73
CA LEU A 66 24.03 31.57 13.07
C LEU A 66 24.73 32.35 11.94
N VAL A 67 24.40 32.09 10.67
CA VAL A 67 25.12 32.66 9.53
C VAL A 67 24.31 33.77 8.85
N VAL A 68 23.02 33.54 8.60
CA VAL A 68 22.22 34.44 7.75
C VAL A 68 21.67 35.63 8.54
N LEU A 69 21.25 35.43 9.80
CA LEU A 69 20.70 36.53 10.60
C LEU A 69 21.74 37.62 10.93
N PRO A 70 22.98 37.29 11.33
CA PRO A 70 24.01 38.31 11.54
C PRO A 70 24.39 39.04 10.25
N ALA A 71 24.35 38.37 9.10
CA ALA A 71 24.67 38.98 7.79
C ALA A 71 23.66 40.07 7.36
N ILE A 72 22.41 39.99 7.84
CA ILE A 72 21.38 41.03 7.64
C ILE A 72 21.28 42.00 8.84
N ASN A 73 22.32 42.06 9.66
CA ASN A 73 22.44 42.92 10.84
C ASN A 73 21.47 42.60 12.00
N ILE A 74 20.79 41.44 11.96
CA ILE A 74 19.92 40.96 13.03
C ILE A 74 20.75 40.10 14.00
N HIS A 75 21.20 40.72 15.09
CA HIS A 75 22.07 40.08 16.07
C HIS A 75 21.27 39.40 17.19
N ILE A 76 20.74 38.20 16.92
CA ILE A 76 20.03 37.37 17.93
C ILE A 76 21.03 36.48 18.69
N ILE A 77 22.15 37.05 19.13
CA ILE A 77 23.21 36.29 19.81
C ILE A 77 22.92 36.19 21.32
N ASN A 78 21.96 36.96 21.84
CA ASN A 78 21.59 36.90 23.24
C ASN A 78 20.58 35.74 23.49
N PRO A 79 20.87 34.81 24.42
CA PRO A 79 19.95 33.74 24.81
C PRO A 79 18.71 34.25 25.56
N HIS A 80 18.62 35.57 25.79
CA HIS A 80 17.45 36.23 26.38
C HIS A 80 16.86 37.15 25.31
N PRO A 81 15.82 36.70 24.59
CA PRO A 81 15.20 37.52 23.56
C PRO A 81 14.56 38.74 24.23
N LYS A 82 14.92 39.94 23.79
CA LYS A 82 14.45 41.21 24.36
C LYS A 82 13.29 41.80 23.56
N THR A 83 13.14 41.40 22.31
CA THR A 83 12.08 41.86 21.40
C THR A 83 11.11 40.74 21.06
N LEU A 84 9.86 41.07 20.75
CA LEU A 84 8.84 40.10 20.32
C LEU A 84 9.27 39.30 19.08
N ILE A 85 10.06 39.92 18.19
CA ILE A 85 10.57 39.30 16.97
C ILE A 85 11.61 38.21 17.31
N GLU A 86 12.52 38.47 18.26
CA GLU A 86 13.50 37.49 18.72
C GLU A 86 12.84 36.29 19.42
N VAL A 87 11.81 36.55 20.24
CA VAL A 87 11.00 35.48 20.87
C VAL A 87 10.35 34.61 19.80
N LEU A 88 9.71 35.22 18.79
CA LEU A 88 9.03 34.49 17.72
C LEU A 88 10.00 33.62 16.91
N LEU A 89 11.18 34.15 16.56
CA LEU A 89 12.20 33.40 15.82
C LEU A 89 12.79 32.26 16.66
N PHE A 90 12.95 32.45 17.97
CA PHE A 90 13.38 31.41 18.90
C PHE A 90 12.34 30.30 19.07
N VAL A 91 11.05 30.64 19.10
CA VAL A 91 9.97 29.65 19.10
C VAL A 91 9.96 28.89 17.78
N LEU A 92 10.14 29.58 16.65
CA LEU A 92 10.13 28.98 15.32
C LEU A 92 11.29 27.98 15.12
N ILE A 93 12.51 28.32 15.54
CA ILE A 93 13.67 27.43 15.40
C ILE A 93 13.51 26.13 16.19
N PHE A 94 12.83 26.19 17.33
CA PHE A 94 12.56 25.02 18.14
C PHE A 94 11.36 24.22 17.62
N LEU A 95 10.26 24.89 17.24
CA LEU A 95 9.01 24.22 16.86
C LEU A 95 9.05 23.60 15.46
N VAL A 96 9.70 24.25 14.48
CA VAL A 96 9.70 23.79 13.08
C VAL A 96 10.31 22.40 12.90
N PRO A 97 11.46 22.05 13.51
CA PRO A 97 12.01 20.69 13.40
C PRO A 97 11.05 19.61 13.89
N PHE A 98 10.37 19.83 15.02
CA PHE A 98 9.37 18.88 15.53
C PHE A 98 8.13 18.80 14.64
N GLY A 99 7.67 19.94 14.11
CA GLY A 99 6.58 19.98 13.13
C GLY A 99 6.91 19.18 11.88
N MET A 100 8.12 19.35 11.32
CA MET A 100 8.60 18.59 10.18
C MET A 100 8.73 17.09 10.49
N GLY A 101 9.27 16.75 11.66
CA GLY A 101 9.34 15.36 12.13
C GLY A 101 7.97 14.71 12.22
N PHE A 102 6.97 15.41 12.76
CA PHE A 102 5.59 14.96 12.83
C PHE A 102 4.99 14.70 11.45
N LEU A 103 5.19 15.61 10.49
CA LEU A 103 4.74 15.44 9.11
C LEU A 103 5.36 14.21 8.44
N VAL A 104 6.68 14.02 8.59
CA VAL A 104 7.38 12.85 8.04
C VAL A 104 6.89 11.55 8.68
N TYR A 105 6.67 11.54 10.00
CA TYR A 105 6.11 10.39 10.69
C TYR A 105 4.72 10.02 10.16
N PHE A 106 3.83 11.01 10.06
CA PHE A 106 2.48 10.84 9.56
C PHE A 106 2.46 10.36 8.10
N PHE A 107 3.34 10.89 7.26
CA PHE A 107 3.52 10.45 5.89
C PHE A 107 3.92 8.97 5.83
N HIS A 108 4.89 8.55 6.64
CA HIS A 108 5.32 7.15 6.69
C HIS A 108 4.22 6.20 7.16
N LEU A 109 3.39 6.60 8.14
CA LEU A 109 2.25 5.79 8.58
C LEU A 109 1.16 5.68 7.52
N SER A 110 0.92 6.75 6.75
CA SER A 110 -0.14 6.80 5.74
C SER A 110 0.28 6.15 4.41
N TYR A 111 1.57 6.02 4.16
CA TYR A 111 2.12 5.51 2.90
C TYR A 111 1.65 4.08 2.54
N PRO A 112 1.68 3.07 3.44
CA PRO A 112 1.20 1.73 3.13
C PRO A 112 -0.28 1.72 2.74
N ALA A 113 -1.14 2.41 3.50
CA ALA A 113 -2.57 2.50 3.19
C ALA A 113 -2.82 3.16 1.82
N SER A 114 -2.10 4.24 1.50
CA SER A 114 -2.17 4.90 0.20
C SER A 114 -1.75 3.96 -0.94
N ARG A 115 -0.64 3.23 -0.76
CA ARG A 115 -0.16 2.23 -1.73
C ARG A 115 -1.15 1.08 -1.91
N ALA A 116 -1.75 0.57 -0.83
CA ALA A 116 -2.79 -0.44 -0.87
C ALA A 116 -4.00 0.05 -1.69
N LYS A 117 -4.47 1.28 -1.45
CA LYS A 117 -5.58 1.88 -2.22
C LYS A 117 -5.25 2.02 -3.70
N ALA A 118 -4.06 2.52 -4.03
CA ALA A 118 -3.61 2.64 -5.42
C ALA A 118 -3.54 1.27 -6.12
N ARG A 119 -3.09 0.24 -5.39
CA ARG A 119 -3.05 -1.13 -5.86
C ARG A 119 -4.44 -1.72 -6.08
N GLY A 120 -5.38 -1.50 -5.15
CA GLY A 120 -6.77 -1.91 -5.28
C GLY A 120 -7.42 -1.36 -6.55
N LYS A 121 -7.21 -0.07 -6.83
CA LYS A 121 -7.68 0.57 -8.08
C LYS A 121 -7.11 -0.10 -9.34
N LYS A 122 -5.82 -0.46 -9.34
CA LYS A 122 -5.18 -1.15 -10.47
C LYS A 122 -5.74 -2.57 -10.67
N ILE A 123 -6.06 -3.28 -9.58
CA ILE A 123 -6.75 -4.57 -9.64
C ILE A 123 -8.13 -4.37 -10.25
N ASP A 124 -8.95 -3.48 -9.69
CA ASP A 124 -10.32 -3.23 -10.15
C ASP A 124 -10.40 -2.85 -11.63
N PHE A 125 -9.43 -2.08 -12.13
CA PHE A 125 -9.35 -1.68 -13.53
C PHE A 125 -9.11 -2.86 -14.48
N THR A 126 -8.25 -3.81 -14.09
CA THR A 126 -7.88 -4.96 -14.95
C THR A 126 -8.75 -6.20 -14.69
N LEU A 127 -9.52 -6.20 -13.61
CA LEU A 127 -10.30 -7.34 -13.14
C LEU A 127 -11.34 -7.85 -14.14
N PRO A 128 -12.19 -7.01 -14.78
CA PRO A 128 -13.21 -7.51 -15.71
C PRO A 128 -12.61 -8.33 -16.88
N TYR A 129 -11.48 -7.87 -17.41
CA TYR A 129 -10.77 -8.56 -18.50
C TYR A 129 -10.12 -9.87 -18.04
N ALA A 130 -9.56 -9.88 -16.82
CA ALA A 130 -9.01 -11.09 -16.24
C ALA A 130 -10.12 -12.12 -15.93
N LEU A 131 -11.30 -11.68 -15.50
CA LEU A 131 -12.44 -12.58 -15.27
C LEU A 131 -12.94 -13.22 -16.58
N ASN A 132 -12.97 -12.48 -17.69
CA ASN A 132 -13.27 -13.08 -19.00
C ASN A 132 -12.28 -14.19 -19.37
N TYR A 133 -10.98 -13.99 -19.08
CA TYR A 133 -9.97 -15.02 -19.28
C TYR A 133 -10.23 -16.26 -18.41
N ILE A 134 -10.51 -16.05 -17.12
CA ILE A 134 -10.86 -17.13 -16.19
C ILE A 134 -12.09 -17.90 -16.70
N ALA A 135 -13.14 -17.19 -17.13
CA ALA A 135 -14.35 -17.77 -17.66
C ALA A 135 -14.09 -18.57 -18.95
N ALA A 136 -13.28 -18.05 -19.88
CA ALA A 136 -12.92 -18.75 -21.11
C ALA A 136 -12.11 -20.04 -20.83
N MET A 137 -11.11 -19.98 -19.95
CA MET A 137 -10.33 -21.16 -19.56
C MET A 137 -11.20 -22.20 -18.86
N SER A 138 -12.12 -21.75 -17.99
CA SER A 138 -13.07 -22.64 -17.32
C SER A 138 -14.08 -23.24 -18.29
N ALA A 139 -14.51 -22.47 -19.30
CA ALA A 139 -15.39 -22.96 -20.35
C ALA A 139 -14.74 -24.06 -21.18
N ALA A 140 -13.43 -23.95 -21.42
CA ALA A 140 -12.58 -24.96 -22.06
C ALA A 140 -12.26 -26.18 -21.17
N GLY A 141 -12.82 -26.25 -19.95
CA GLY A 141 -12.64 -27.39 -19.04
C GLY A 141 -11.33 -27.38 -18.25
N THR A 142 -10.59 -26.25 -18.24
CA THR A 142 -9.35 -26.14 -17.48
C THR A 142 -9.66 -26.21 -15.98
N PRO A 143 -8.92 -27.03 -15.19
CA PRO A 143 -9.15 -27.12 -13.76
C PRO A 143 -8.78 -25.81 -13.05
N PRO A 144 -9.43 -25.45 -11.92
CA PRO A 144 -9.32 -24.11 -11.33
C PRO A 144 -7.90 -23.70 -10.95
N HIS A 145 -7.09 -24.63 -10.42
CA HIS A 145 -5.70 -24.36 -10.06
C HIS A 145 -4.85 -23.96 -11.29
N GLU A 146 -5.05 -24.63 -12.42
CA GLU A 146 -4.34 -24.32 -13.67
C GLU A 146 -4.77 -22.98 -14.25
N ILE A 147 -6.05 -22.59 -14.10
CA ILE A 147 -6.54 -21.28 -14.56
C ILE A 147 -5.74 -20.16 -13.88
N PHE A 148 -5.62 -20.18 -12.55
CA PHE A 148 -4.88 -19.16 -11.81
C PHE A 148 -3.37 -19.22 -12.09
N ILE A 149 -2.79 -20.41 -12.29
CA ILE A 149 -1.39 -20.56 -12.74
C ILE A 149 -1.21 -19.95 -14.13
N SER A 150 -2.14 -20.19 -15.06
CA SER A 150 -2.07 -19.64 -16.42
C SER A 150 -2.23 -18.12 -16.40
N LEU A 151 -3.19 -17.60 -15.64
CA LEU A 151 -3.43 -16.17 -15.46
C LEU A 151 -2.18 -15.46 -14.91
N SER A 152 -1.42 -16.11 -14.02
CA SER A 152 -0.17 -15.55 -13.47
C SER A 152 0.93 -15.28 -14.51
N LYS A 153 0.84 -15.90 -15.70
CA LYS A 153 1.81 -15.73 -16.79
C LYS A 153 1.42 -14.58 -17.73
N GLN A 154 0.17 -14.13 -17.69
CA GLN A 154 -0.38 -13.17 -18.65
C GLN A 154 -0.15 -11.72 -18.21
N ARG A 155 0.91 -11.09 -18.73
CA ARG A 155 1.34 -9.72 -18.36
C ARG A 155 0.26 -8.66 -18.56
N ILE A 156 -0.65 -8.88 -19.50
CA ILE A 156 -1.74 -7.95 -19.84
C ILE A 156 -2.69 -7.65 -18.67
N TYR A 157 -2.79 -8.53 -17.67
CA TYR A 157 -3.70 -8.35 -16.53
C TYR A 157 -3.08 -7.67 -15.31
N GLY A 158 -1.89 -7.07 -15.45
CA GLY A 158 -1.32 -6.15 -14.46
C GLY A 158 -1.26 -6.70 -13.03
N GLU A 159 -1.94 -6.04 -12.09
CA GLU A 159 -1.97 -6.43 -10.67
C GLU A 159 -2.81 -7.69 -10.39
N VAL A 160 -3.80 -8.01 -11.22
CA VAL A 160 -4.57 -9.26 -11.10
C VAL A 160 -3.67 -10.46 -11.41
N ARG A 161 -2.77 -10.32 -12.38
CA ARG A 161 -1.71 -11.31 -12.63
C ARG A 161 -0.83 -11.50 -11.39
N GLU A 162 -0.45 -10.42 -10.69
CA GLU A 162 0.38 -10.51 -9.48
C GLU A 162 -0.36 -11.21 -8.32
N GLU A 163 -1.66 -10.96 -8.16
CA GLU A 163 -2.49 -11.76 -7.23
C GLU A 163 -2.50 -13.24 -7.62
N ALA A 164 -2.71 -13.52 -8.91
CA ALA A 164 -2.71 -14.87 -9.45
C ALA A 164 -1.35 -15.56 -9.29
N ALA A 165 -0.24 -14.84 -9.44
CA ALA A 165 1.11 -15.35 -9.25
C ALA A 165 1.36 -15.75 -7.80
N ARG A 166 0.83 -14.99 -6.84
CA ARG A 166 0.92 -15.41 -5.43
C ARG A 166 0.05 -16.62 -5.14
N MET A 167 -1.17 -16.70 -5.67
CA MET A 167 -2.00 -17.90 -5.55
C MET A 167 -1.35 -19.12 -6.19
N ALA A 168 -0.77 -18.95 -7.39
CA ALA A 168 -0.01 -19.98 -8.10
C ALA A 168 1.21 -20.44 -7.30
N LYS A 169 1.91 -19.52 -6.62
CA LYS A 169 3.01 -19.84 -5.71
C LYS A 169 2.52 -20.67 -4.52
N ASP A 170 1.41 -20.26 -3.91
CA ASP A 170 0.79 -20.96 -2.78
C ASP A 170 0.41 -22.40 -3.17
N MET A 171 -0.17 -22.61 -4.35
CA MET A 171 -0.57 -23.93 -4.82
C MET A 171 0.62 -24.78 -5.32
N LYS A 172 1.48 -24.23 -6.18
CA LYS A 172 2.54 -25.00 -6.86
C LYS A 172 3.77 -25.26 -5.99
N LEU A 173 4.17 -24.28 -5.16
CA LEU A 173 5.40 -24.42 -4.36
C LEU A 173 5.12 -24.95 -2.95
N LEU A 174 3.96 -24.60 -2.37
CA LEU A 174 3.64 -24.95 -0.98
C LEU A 174 2.63 -26.11 -0.88
N GLY A 175 2.11 -26.61 -2.00
CA GLY A 175 1.13 -27.70 -2.03
C GLY A 175 -0.21 -27.34 -1.39
N ILE A 176 -0.53 -26.05 -1.27
CA ILE A 176 -1.78 -25.59 -0.64
C ILE A 176 -2.93 -25.84 -1.61
N ASP A 177 -4.05 -26.35 -1.10
CA ASP A 177 -5.25 -26.58 -1.91
C ASP A 177 -5.85 -25.26 -2.42
N VAL A 178 -6.64 -25.36 -3.50
CA VAL A 178 -7.24 -24.19 -4.17
C VAL A 178 -8.08 -23.35 -3.19
N VAL A 179 -8.90 -23.97 -2.35
CA VAL A 179 -9.80 -23.26 -1.44
C VAL A 179 -9.00 -22.46 -0.41
N THR A 180 -7.99 -23.08 0.19
CA THR A 180 -7.09 -22.40 1.15
C THR A 180 -6.27 -21.30 0.49
N ALA A 181 -5.79 -21.51 -0.75
CA ALA A 181 -5.10 -20.48 -1.52
C ALA A 181 -6.00 -19.26 -1.82
N LEU A 182 -7.26 -19.50 -2.16
CA LEU A 182 -8.25 -18.44 -2.36
C LEU A 182 -8.56 -17.69 -1.06
N LYS A 183 -8.72 -18.39 0.07
CA LYS A 183 -8.91 -17.77 1.40
C LYS A 183 -7.74 -16.85 1.78
N LYS A 184 -6.50 -17.29 1.56
CA LYS A 184 -5.31 -16.44 1.77
C LYS A 184 -5.29 -15.23 0.83
N ALA A 185 -5.75 -15.39 -0.41
CA ALA A 185 -5.85 -14.29 -1.36
C ALA A 185 -6.90 -13.24 -0.95
N ILE A 186 -8.03 -13.67 -0.39
CA ILE A 186 -9.10 -12.81 0.14
C ILE A 186 -8.58 -11.88 1.25
N GLU A 187 -7.73 -12.40 2.14
CA GLU A 187 -7.18 -11.65 3.27
C GLU A 187 -6.13 -10.60 2.84
N ARG A 188 -5.44 -10.82 1.72
CA ARG A 188 -4.33 -9.96 1.26
C ARG A 188 -4.67 -9.02 0.11
N THR A 189 -5.83 -9.17 -0.53
CA THR A 189 -6.23 -8.27 -1.64
C THR A 189 -6.79 -6.94 -1.10
N PRO A 190 -6.33 -5.78 -1.62
CA PRO A 190 -6.91 -4.49 -1.31
C PRO A 190 -8.17 -4.16 -2.13
N SER A 191 -8.52 -4.98 -3.14
CA SER A 191 -9.73 -4.79 -3.96
C SER A 191 -10.91 -5.54 -3.36
N GLU A 192 -11.99 -4.81 -3.06
CA GLU A 192 -13.26 -5.40 -2.60
C GLU A 192 -13.91 -6.26 -3.68
N ARG A 193 -13.89 -5.82 -4.95
CA ARG A 193 -14.46 -6.57 -6.07
C ARG A 193 -13.74 -7.90 -6.26
N PHE A 194 -12.41 -7.89 -6.18
CA PHE A 194 -11.65 -9.13 -6.30
C PHE A 194 -11.87 -10.03 -5.09
N ARG A 195 -11.95 -9.46 -3.88
CA ARG A 195 -12.32 -10.19 -2.66
C ARG A 195 -13.69 -10.87 -2.79
N GLU A 196 -14.70 -10.16 -3.25
CA GLU A 196 -16.06 -10.70 -3.48
C GLU A 196 -16.04 -11.85 -4.51
N PHE A 197 -15.33 -11.67 -5.63
CA PHE A 197 -15.16 -12.71 -6.64
C PHE A 197 -14.49 -13.97 -6.06
N LEU A 198 -13.41 -13.82 -5.28
CA LEU A 198 -12.74 -14.96 -4.67
C LEU A 198 -13.60 -15.64 -3.60
N GLN A 199 -14.35 -14.86 -2.81
CA GLN A 199 -15.27 -15.39 -1.80
C GLN A 199 -16.38 -16.22 -2.44
N GLY A 200 -17.01 -15.73 -3.50
CA GLY A 200 -18.03 -16.50 -4.21
C GLY A 200 -17.46 -17.76 -4.87
N ALA A 201 -16.21 -17.72 -5.34
CA ALA A 201 -15.53 -18.92 -5.83
C ALA A 201 -15.33 -19.96 -4.72
N VAL A 202 -14.89 -19.53 -3.52
CA VAL A 202 -14.75 -20.40 -2.33
C VAL A 202 -16.09 -21.01 -1.94
N VAL A 203 -17.16 -20.20 -1.89
CA VAL A 203 -18.51 -20.67 -1.56
C VAL A 203 -19.00 -21.69 -2.58
N THR A 204 -18.84 -21.41 -3.87
CA THR A 204 -19.25 -22.32 -4.95
C THR A 204 -18.54 -23.66 -4.87
N ILE A 205 -17.23 -23.67 -4.60
CA ILE A 205 -16.48 -24.93 -4.43
C ILE A 205 -16.96 -25.68 -3.18
N SER A 206 -17.16 -24.97 -2.07
CA SER A 206 -17.50 -25.59 -0.78
C SER A 206 -18.92 -26.16 -0.75
N SER A 207 -19.85 -25.60 -1.54
CA SER A 207 -21.22 -26.10 -1.67
C SER A 207 -21.40 -27.18 -2.74
N GLY A 208 -20.32 -27.60 -3.42
CA GLY A 208 -20.40 -28.54 -4.54
C GLY A 208 -20.99 -27.94 -5.83
N GLY A 209 -21.03 -26.60 -5.93
CA GLY A 209 -21.54 -25.89 -7.09
C GLY A 209 -20.60 -25.93 -8.30
N ILE A 210 -21.14 -25.51 -9.46
CA ILE A 210 -20.40 -25.50 -10.73
C ILE A 210 -19.61 -24.20 -10.86
N LEU A 211 -18.30 -24.28 -10.64
CA LEU A 211 -17.42 -23.11 -10.69
C LEU A 211 -17.38 -22.43 -12.08
N LYS A 212 -17.53 -23.20 -13.16
CA LYS A 212 -17.65 -22.68 -14.53
C LYS A 212 -18.79 -21.67 -14.65
N SER A 213 -19.99 -22.02 -14.18
CA SER A 213 -21.16 -21.15 -14.23
C SER A 213 -20.92 -19.88 -13.41
N TYR A 214 -20.34 -20.01 -12.21
CA TYR A 214 -20.00 -18.87 -11.37
C TYR A 214 -19.02 -17.90 -12.07
N PHE A 215 -17.94 -18.42 -12.65
CA PHE A 215 -16.96 -17.60 -13.35
C PHE A 215 -17.55 -16.89 -14.56
N MET A 216 -18.37 -17.57 -15.37
CA MET A 216 -19.06 -16.95 -16.51
C MET A 216 -19.99 -15.83 -16.07
N THR A 217 -20.85 -16.08 -15.08
CA THR A 217 -21.78 -15.07 -14.56
C THR A 217 -21.07 -13.86 -13.99
N LYS A 218 -20.00 -14.05 -13.20
CA LYS A 218 -19.23 -12.94 -12.62
C LYS A 218 -18.43 -12.16 -13.67
N ALA A 219 -17.88 -12.84 -14.67
CA ALA A 219 -17.19 -12.18 -15.78
C ALA A 219 -18.15 -11.26 -16.55
N ASP A 220 -19.33 -11.77 -16.92
CA ASP A 220 -20.36 -10.97 -17.59
C ASP A 220 -20.84 -9.81 -16.74
N GLN A 221 -21.08 -10.03 -15.44
CA GLN A 221 -21.47 -8.98 -14.50
C GLN A 221 -20.43 -7.86 -14.48
N TYR A 222 -19.16 -8.19 -14.22
CA TYR A 222 -18.11 -7.18 -14.05
C TYR A 222 -17.77 -6.46 -15.36
N MET A 223 -17.93 -7.13 -16.50
CA MET A 223 -17.82 -6.50 -17.81
C MET A 223 -18.94 -5.51 -18.09
N ARG A 224 -20.20 -5.84 -17.73
CA ARG A 224 -21.32 -4.90 -17.84
C ARG A 224 -21.09 -3.68 -16.95
N ASP A 225 -20.73 -3.87 -15.69
CA ASP A 225 -20.43 -2.77 -14.76
C ASP A 225 -19.31 -1.87 -15.31
N ASN A 226 -18.29 -2.47 -15.93
CA ASN A 226 -17.17 -1.72 -16.50
C ASN A 226 -17.59 -0.88 -17.71
N ARG A 227 -18.43 -1.42 -18.60
CA ARG A 227 -19.00 -0.65 -19.73
C ARG A 227 -19.86 0.51 -19.25
N GLN A 228 -20.65 0.29 -18.19
CA GLN A 228 -21.47 1.35 -17.61
C GLN A 228 -20.61 2.47 -17.01
N LYS A 229 -19.58 2.14 -16.22
CA LYS A 229 -18.64 3.14 -15.69
C LYS A 229 -17.92 3.93 -16.78
N GLN A 230 -17.56 3.27 -17.88
CA GLN A 230 -16.96 3.96 -19.03
C GLN A 230 -17.95 4.93 -19.68
N LYS A 231 -19.23 4.54 -19.81
CA LYS A 231 -20.27 5.40 -20.33
C LYS A 231 -20.51 6.62 -19.44
N GLU A 232 -20.65 6.42 -18.13
CA GLU A 232 -20.80 7.50 -17.13
C GLU A 232 -19.62 8.48 -17.15
N TYR A 233 -18.39 7.96 -17.33
CA TYR A 233 -17.20 8.80 -17.46
C TYR A 233 -17.24 9.67 -18.71
N LEU A 234 -17.64 9.10 -19.86
CA LEU A 234 -17.81 9.86 -21.11
C LEU A 234 -18.93 10.90 -20.99
N GLU A 235 -20.06 10.56 -20.37
CA GLU A 235 -21.15 11.49 -20.10
C GLU A 235 -20.69 12.65 -19.22
N THR A 236 -19.90 12.38 -18.18
CA THR A 236 -19.32 13.43 -17.31
C THR A 236 -18.40 14.36 -18.09
N LEU A 237 -17.55 13.82 -18.98
CA LEU A 237 -16.71 14.64 -19.85
C LEU A 237 -17.52 15.51 -20.80
N SER A 238 -18.60 14.96 -21.38
CA SER A 238 -19.50 15.71 -22.27
C SER A 238 -20.29 16.80 -21.55
N VAL A 239 -20.55 16.66 -20.25
CA VAL A 239 -21.22 17.70 -19.42
C VAL A 239 -20.26 18.81 -18.99
N MET A 240 -18.96 18.51 -18.89
CA MET A 240 -17.93 19.49 -18.51
C MET A 240 -17.33 20.25 -19.71
N ALA A 241 -17.56 19.78 -20.94
CA ALA A 241 -17.13 20.41 -22.19
C ALA A 241 -18.15 21.44 -22.68
#